data_AF-A0A1H1RT19-F1
#
_entry.id   AF-A0A1H1RT19-F1
#
_cell.length_a   1.000
_cell.length_b   1.000
_cell.length_c   1.000
_cell.angle_alpha   90.00
_cell.angle_beta   90.00
_cell.angle_gamma   90.00
#
_symmetry.space_group_name_H-M   'P 1'
#
loop_
_entity.id
_entity.type
_entity.pdbx_description
1 polymer ?
#
loop_
_entity_poly.entity_id
_entity_poly.type
_entity_poly.pdbx_seq_one_letter_code
_entity_poly.pdbx_strand_id
1 'polypeptide(L)'
;MENKTGKYLKYAIGEIILVVIGILLALQINTWNENRIDSKRLNLYTQSLLNDLELDKKRLIECMVFDSTKVSIIDSLSEPVQDFIEDYSDRGILTIKSIKVNNATFKTMSSNNDLELYQNIDLQNSISKYYADVEYVIRFENVYINNSYSNFEEFVTRNRGYTLEGLKGYLNSMKSASENESDWYKELIELNESITKKLKDLLKK
;
A
#
# COMPACT_ATOMS: atom_id res chain seq x y z
N MET A 1 -43.17 56.28 38.55
CA MET A 1 -42.28 55.89 37.42
C MET A 1 -42.58 54.43 37.11
N GLU A 2 -43.69 54.17 36.43
CA GLU A 2 -44.22 52.81 36.27
C GLU A 2 -43.78 52.18 34.94
N ASN A 3 -43.43 50.89 35.01
CA ASN A 3 -43.49 49.88 33.94
C ASN A 3 -42.66 50.08 32.64
N LYS A 4 -41.85 51.12 32.50
CA LYS A 4 -41.00 51.29 31.30
C LYS A 4 -39.80 50.34 31.26
N THR A 5 -39.20 50.01 32.40
CA THR A 5 -37.97 49.20 32.49
C THR A 5 -38.17 47.76 31.99
N GLY A 6 -39.32 47.13 32.29
CA GLY A 6 -39.63 45.78 31.82
C GLY A 6 -39.87 45.69 30.31
N LYS A 7 -40.31 46.79 29.68
CA LYS A 7 -40.51 46.86 28.23
C LYS A 7 -39.16 46.86 27.51
N TYR A 8 -38.21 47.69 27.94
CA TYR A 8 -36.85 47.71 27.38
C TYR A 8 -36.09 46.39 27.59
N LEU A 9 -36.26 45.74 28.75
CA LEU A 9 -35.63 44.46 29.03
C LEU A 9 -36.10 43.34 28.08
N LYS A 10 -37.42 43.27 27.78
CA LYS A 10 -37.97 42.30 26.82
C LYS A 10 -37.43 42.50 25.41
N TYR A 11 -37.28 43.76 24.97
CA TYR A 11 -36.73 44.05 23.65
C TYR A 11 -35.24 43.71 23.56
N ALA A 12 -34.45 44.04 24.58
CA ALA A 12 -33.02 43.69 24.63
C ALA A 12 -32.79 42.16 24.63
N ILE A 13 -33.62 41.40 25.37
CA ILE A 13 -33.56 39.93 25.35
C ILE A 13 -33.93 39.39 23.96
N GLY A 14 -34.94 39.94 23.30
CA GLY A 14 -35.31 39.56 21.94
C GLY A 14 -34.19 39.79 20.93
N GLU A 15 -33.47 40.90 21.05
CA GLU A 15 -32.32 41.23 20.22
C GLU A 15 -31.15 40.26 20.45
N ILE A 16 -30.83 39.92 21.71
CA ILE A 16 -29.82 38.91 22.04
C ILE A 16 -30.19 37.54 21.44
N ILE A 17 -31.45 37.11 21.58
CA ILE A 17 -31.92 35.83 21.03
C ILE A 17 -31.78 35.82 19.50
N LEU A 18 -32.16 36.91 18.83
CA LEU A 18 -31.99 37.04 17.37
C LEU A 18 -30.53 36.97 16.94
N VAL A 19 -29.63 37.65 17.66
CA VAL A 19 -28.18 37.60 17.40
C VAL A 19 -27.64 36.18 17.60
N VAL A 20 -28.06 35.50 18.67
CA VAL A 20 -27.63 34.12 18.96
C VAL A 20 -28.12 33.16 17.87
N ILE A 21 -29.38 33.26 17.44
CA ILE A 21 -29.90 32.46 16.31
C ILE A 21 -29.08 32.74 15.04
N GLY A 22 -28.76 34.00 14.76
CA GLY A 22 -27.91 34.38 13.62
C GLY A 22 -26.54 33.71 13.67
N ILE A 23 -25.86 33.73 14.82
CA ILE A 23 -24.55 33.09 15.01
C ILE A 23 -24.66 31.57 14.86
N LEU A 24 -25.67 30.94 15.44
CA LEU A 24 -25.88 29.50 15.34
C LEU A 24 -26.14 29.06 13.90
N LEU A 25 -26.96 29.81 13.15
CA LEU A 25 -27.20 29.53 11.73
C LEU A 25 -25.91 29.70 10.90
N ALA A 26 -25.13 30.75 11.16
CA ALA A 26 -23.85 30.96 10.49
C ALA A 26 -22.87 29.79 10.74
N LEU A 27 -22.74 29.36 12.01
CA LEU A 27 -21.92 28.20 12.39
C LEU A 27 -22.42 26.90 11.74
N GLN A 28 -23.73 26.68 11.71
CA GLN A 28 -24.32 25.50 11.09
C GLN A 28 -24.07 25.45 9.58
N ILE A 29 -24.24 26.58 8.88
CA ILE A 29 -23.95 26.66 7.44
C ILE A 29 -22.47 26.38 7.16
N ASN A 30 -21.57 26.95 7.97
CA ASN A 30 -20.13 26.72 7.83
C ASN A 30 -19.78 25.23 8.04
N THR A 31 -20.25 24.65 9.15
CA THR A 31 -20.03 23.23 9.49
C THR A 31 -20.59 22.30 8.42
N TRP A 32 -21.78 22.60 7.88
CA TRP A 32 -22.38 21.81 6.80
C TRP A 32 -21.55 21.87 5.51
N ASN A 33 -21.02 23.05 5.15
CA ASN A 33 -20.18 23.19 3.97
C ASN A 33 -18.83 22.46 4.15
N GLU A 34 -18.21 22.51 5.33
CA GLU A 34 -17.01 21.74 5.67
C GLU A 34 -17.26 20.24 5.52
N ASN A 35 -18.30 19.70 6.16
CA ASN A 35 -18.68 18.29 6.05
C ASN A 35 -18.93 17.85 4.60
N ARG A 36 -19.53 18.72 3.77
CA ARG A 36 -19.74 18.46 2.34
C ARG A 36 -18.42 18.36 1.57
N ILE A 37 -17.46 19.25 1.86
CA ILE A 37 -16.14 19.24 1.23
C ILE A 37 -15.37 17.98 1.63
N ASP A 38 -15.40 17.63 2.92
CA ASP A 38 -14.73 16.44 3.46
C ASP A 38 -15.33 15.15 2.90
N SER A 39 -16.66 15.06 2.81
CA SER A 39 -17.35 13.92 2.19
C SER A 39 -16.96 13.74 0.71
N LYS A 40 -16.82 14.86 -0.03
CA LYS A 40 -16.37 14.80 -1.42
C LYS A 40 -14.92 14.32 -1.52
N ARG A 41 -14.05 14.81 -0.62
CA ARG A 41 -12.64 14.40 -0.57
C ARG A 41 -12.49 12.92 -0.21
N LEU A 42 -13.22 12.45 0.81
CA LEU A 42 -13.26 11.05 1.22
C LEU A 42 -13.68 10.13 0.06
N ASN A 43 -14.70 10.51 -0.70
CA ASN A 43 -15.14 9.74 -1.87
C ASN A 43 -14.06 9.66 -2.96
N LEU A 44 -13.40 10.78 -3.27
CA LEU A 44 -12.30 10.81 -4.23
C LEU A 44 -11.14 9.93 -3.79
N TYR A 45 -10.69 10.06 -2.53
CA TYR A 45 -9.64 9.21 -1.99
C TYR A 45 -10.01 7.74 -1.98
N THR A 46 -11.25 7.41 -1.62
CA THR A 46 -11.72 6.02 -1.62
C THR A 46 -11.68 5.41 -3.03
N GLN A 47 -12.10 6.15 -4.06
CA GLN A 47 -12.04 5.69 -5.45
C GLN A 47 -10.60 5.53 -5.93
N SER A 48 -9.74 6.51 -5.68
CA SER A 48 -8.33 6.46 -6.06
C SER A 48 -7.61 5.30 -5.37
N LEU A 49 -7.84 5.11 -4.07
CA LEU A 49 -7.22 4.05 -3.29
C LEU A 49 -7.70 2.66 -3.74
N LEU A 50 -8.98 2.50 -4.08
CA LEU A 50 -9.48 1.25 -4.65
C LEU A 50 -8.79 0.89 -5.96
N ASN A 51 -8.59 1.86 -6.85
CA ASN A 51 -7.87 1.64 -8.10
C ASN A 51 -6.39 1.31 -7.87
N ASP A 52 -5.75 2.00 -6.93
CA ASP A 52 -4.35 1.71 -6.56
C ASP A 52 -4.22 0.29 -6.01
N LEU A 53 -5.08 -0.10 -5.07
CA LEU A 53 -5.08 -1.45 -4.48
C LEU A 53 -5.34 -2.54 -5.52
N GLU A 54 -6.23 -2.32 -6.49
CA GLU A 54 -6.49 -3.27 -7.57
C GLU A 54 -5.26 -3.49 -8.46
N LEU A 55 -4.59 -2.39 -8.84
CA LEU A 55 -3.35 -2.46 -9.61
C LEU A 55 -2.22 -3.13 -8.82
N ASP A 56 -2.09 -2.81 -7.54
CA ASP A 56 -1.08 -3.40 -6.67
C ASP A 56 -1.30 -4.91 -6.52
N LYS A 57 -2.55 -5.34 -6.28
CA LYS A 57 -2.90 -6.76 -6.23
C LYS A 57 -2.49 -7.50 -7.49
N LYS A 58 -2.79 -6.94 -8.66
CA LYS A 58 -2.38 -7.53 -9.95
C LYS A 58 -0.86 -7.69 -10.02
N ARG A 59 -0.11 -6.66 -9.62
CA ARG A 59 1.37 -6.71 -9.63
C ARG A 59 1.93 -7.72 -8.64
N LEU A 60 1.35 -7.84 -7.45
CA LEU A 60 1.73 -8.84 -6.45
C LEU A 60 1.54 -10.26 -7.00
N ILE A 61 0.39 -10.53 -7.64
CA ILE A 61 0.13 -11.82 -8.30
C ILE A 61 1.14 -12.09 -9.41
N GLU A 62 1.48 -11.09 -10.22
CA GLU A 62 2.50 -11.26 -11.26
C GLU A 62 3.90 -11.58 -10.69
N CYS A 63 4.25 -11.05 -9.51
CA CYS A 63 5.51 -11.37 -8.83
C CYS A 63 5.48 -12.81 -8.29
N MET A 64 4.38 -13.23 -7.65
CA MET A 64 4.20 -14.62 -7.22
C MET A 64 4.29 -15.63 -8.38
N VAL A 65 3.70 -15.31 -9.53
CA VAL A 65 3.77 -16.19 -10.72
C VAL A 65 5.21 -16.25 -11.25
N PHE A 66 5.93 -15.13 -11.23
CA PHE A 66 7.34 -15.10 -11.62
C PHE A 66 8.20 -15.97 -10.70
N ASP A 67 8.02 -15.85 -9.39
CA ASP A 67 8.78 -16.66 -8.42
C ASP A 67 8.46 -18.14 -8.49
N SER A 68 7.18 -18.51 -8.61
CA SER A 68 6.81 -19.92 -8.79
C SER A 68 7.35 -20.52 -10.08
N THR A 69 7.40 -19.73 -11.17
CA THR A 69 8.02 -20.15 -12.44
C THR A 69 9.52 -20.37 -12.26
N LYS A 70 10.21 -19.46 -11.55
CA LYS A 70 11.64 -19.57 -11.25
C LYS A 70 11.95 -20.81 -10.42
N VAL A 71 11.19 -21.08 -9.37
CA VAL A 71 11.32 -22.30 -8.55
C VAL A 71 11.13 -23.56 -9.40
N SER A 72 10.09 -23.61 -10.23
CA SER A 72 9.82 -24.73 -11.14
C SER A 72 10.97 -24.98 -12.12
N ILE A 73 11.53 -23.90 -12.69
CA ILE A 73 12.68 -23.99 -13.58
C ILE A 73 13.88 -24.56 -12.83
N ILE A 74 14.19 -24.04 -11.63
CA ILE A 74 15.28 -24.55 -10.78
C ILE A 74 15.11 -26.05 -10.47
N ASP A 75 13.89 -26.48 -10.15
CA ASP A 75 13.58 -27.88 -9.84
C ASP A 75 13.65 -28.80 -11.06
N SER A 76 13.38 -28.26 -12.25
CA SER A 76 13.44 -29.01 -13.51
C SER A 76 14.87 -29.28 -14.01
N LEU A 77 15.87 -28.66 -13.38
CA LEU A 77 17.27 -28.79 -13.79
C LEU A 77 17.81 -30.20 -13.56
N SER A 78 18.17 -30.86 -14.65
CA SER A 78 19.06 -32.04 -14.65
C SER A 78 20.40 -31.65 -15.27
N GLU A 79 21.49 -32.26 -14.82
CA GLU A 79 22.84 -31.93 -15.31
C GLU A 79 23.00 -32.13 -16.83
N PRO A 80 23.83 -31.30 -17.53
CA PRO A 80 24.78 -30.31 -17.00
C PRO A 80 24.24 -28.87 -17.00
N VAL A 81 24.50 -28.15 -15.91
CA VAL A 81 23.91 -26.84 -15.56
C VAL A 81 24.58 -25.64 -16.24
N GLN A 82 25.58 -25.86 -17.10
CA GLN A 82 26.44 -24.80 -17.62
C GLN A 82 25.79 -24.01 -18.76
N ASP A 83 25.26 -24.68 -19.79
CA ASP A 83 24.49 -24.05 -20.88
C ASP A 83 23.20 -23.39 -20.36
N PHE A 84 22.68 -23.91 -19.24
CA PHE A 84 21.51 -23.37 -18.57
C PHE A 84 21.76 -22.00 -17.94
N ILE A 85 22.93 -21.76 -17.32
CA ILE A 85 23.18 -20.47 -16.68
C ILE A 85 23.28 -19.35 -17.70
N GLU A 86 23.99 -19.54 -18.81
CA GLU A 86 24.09 -18.50 -19.83
C GLU A 86 22.70 -18.16 -20.40
N ASP A 87 21.91 -19.17 -20.81
CA ASP A 87 20.58 -18.94 -21.39
C ASP A 87 19.57 -18.30 -20.40
N TYR A 88 19.53 -18.76 -19.15
CA TYR A 88 18.54 -18.28 -18.18
C TYR A 88 18.96 -17.02 -17.43
N SER A 89 20.27 -16.78 -17.29
CA SER A 89 20.80 -15.49 -16.84
C SER A 89 20.49 -14.40 -17.87
N ASP A 90 20.72 -14.66 -19.16
CA ASP A 90 20.42 -13.71 -20.24
C ASP A 90 18.93 -13.41 -20.36
N ARG A 91 18.06 -14.39 -20.03
CA ARG A 91 16.60 -14.22 -19.95
C ARG A 91 16.13 -13.51 -18.67
N GLY A 92 17.02 -13.19 -17.73
CA GLY A 92 16.68 -12.56 -16.46
C GLY A 92 15.86 -13.45 -15.52
N ILE A 93 15.82 -14.76 -15.75
CA ILE A 93 15.03 -15.70 -14.93
C ILE A 93 15.67 -15.88 -13.55
N LEU A 94 16.97 -15.62 -13.43
CA LEU A 94 17.72 -15.63 -12.17
C LEU A 94 17.71 -14.27 -11.44
N THR A 95 16.72 -13.41 -11.68
CA THR A 95 16.55 -12.13 -10.96
C THR A 95 15.32 -12.16 -10.04
N ILE A 96 15.06 -11.04 -9.34
CA ILE A 96 13.78 -10.77 -8.67
C ILE A 96 12.98 -9.78 -9.52
N LYS A 97 11.69 -10.06 -9.70
CA LYS A 97 10.74 -9.07 -10.19
C LYS A 97 10.26 -8.23 -9.01
N SER A 98 10.82 -7.04 -8.84
CA SER A 98 10.44 -6.16 -7.73
C SER A 98 9.01 -5.62 -7.87
N ILE A 99 8.28 -5.55 -6.75
CA ILE A 99 6.95 -4.96 -6.74
C ILE A 99 7.04 -3.45 -6.99
N LYS A 100 6.19 -2.96 -7.91
CA LYS A 100 5.99 -1.52 -8.15
C LYS A 100 4.61 -1.11 -7.63
N VAL A 101 4.49 -0.71 -6.39
CA VAL A 101 3.21 -0.26 -5.80
C VAL A 101 2.95 1.22 -6.10
N ASN A 102 1.71 1.59 -6.43
CA ASN A 102 1.32 3.01 -6.47
C ASN A 102 0.92 3.48 -5.06
N ASN A 103 1.78 4.29 -4.42
CA ASN A 103 1.50 4.86 -3.10
C ASN A 103 1.20 6.36 -3.12
N ALA A 104 0.94 6.95 -4.29
CA ALA A 104 0.71 8.39 -4.40
C ALA A 104 -0.52 8.86 -3.59
N THR A 105 -1.63 8.11 -3.69
CA THR A 105 -2.87 8.41 -2.96
C THR A 105 -2.64 8.33 -1.44
N PHE A 106 -2.05 7.22 -0.97
CA PHE A 106 -1.74 7.03 0.44
C PHE A 106 -0.77 8.09 0.98
N LYS A 107 0.31 8.41 0.26
CA LYS A 107 1.25 9.45 0.68
C LYS A 107 0.59 10.82 0.81
N THR A 108 -0.28 11.17 -0.14
CA THR A 108 -1.04 12.42 -0.08
C THR A 108 -1.93 12.45 1.16
N MET A 109 -2.70 11.38 1.37
CA MET A 109 -3.59 11.28 2.53
C MET A 109 -2.83 11.31 3.86
N SER A 110 -1.73 10.57 3.95
CA SER A 110 -0.89 10.52 5.15
C SER A 110 -0.23 11.87 5.44
N SER A 111 0.22 12.60 4.42
CA SER A 111 0.88 13.91 4.59
C SER A 111 -0.10 14.98 5.04
N ASN A 112 -1.35 14.91 4.59
CA ASN A 112 -2.40 15.86 4.93
C ASN A 112 -3.19 15.48 6.20
N ASN A 113 -2.89 14.34 6.81
CA ASN A 113 -3.70 13.73 7.88
C ASN A 113 -5.16 13.39 7.45
N ASP A 114 -5.40 13.23 6.15
CA ASP A 114 -6.74 12.96 5.59
C ASP A 114 -7.21 11.50 5.82
N LEU A 115 -6.36 10.61 6.37
CA LEU A 115 -6.77 9.26 6.79
C LEU A 115 -7.86 9.31 7.88
N GLU A 116 -7.89 10.36 8.70
CA GLU A 116 -8.90 10.55 9.74
C GLU A 116 -10.32 10.70 9.17
N LEU A 117 -10.45 11.15 7.92
CA LEU A 117 -11.74 11.31 7.23
C LEU A 117 -12.55 10.00 7.13
N TYR A 118 -11.88 8.84 7.19
CA TYR A 118 -12.54 7.54 7.19
C TYR A 118 -13.32 7.23 8.48
N GLN A 119 -13.06 7.98 9.56
CA GLN A 119 -13.71 7.82 10.88
C GLN A 119 -13.74 6.36 11.38
N ASN A 120 -12.72 5.58 11.02
CA ASN A 120 -12.63 4.16 11.33
C ASN A 120 -11.15 3.81 11.58
N ILE A 121 -10.78 3.68 12.84
CA ILE A 121 -9.39 3.46 13.27
C ILE A 121 -8.83 2.14 12.74
N ASP A 122 -9.67 1.09 12.66
CA ASP A 122 -9.24 -0.22 12.16
C ASP A 122 -8.90 -0.15 10.67
N LEU A 123 -9.68 0.59 9.88
CA LEU A 123 -9.42 0.81 8.46
C LEU A 123 -8.17 1.67 8.26
N GLN A 124 -8.01 2.75 9.03
CA GLN A 124 -6.82 3.61 8.99
C GLN A 124 -5.54 2.82 9.28
N ASN A 125 -5.57 1.98 10.33
CA ASN A 125 -4.47 1.11 10.69
C ASN A 125 -4.21 0.05 9.61
N SER A 126 -5.26 -0.53 9.03
CA SER A 126 -5.12 -1.53 7.95
C SER A 126 -4.42 -0.93 6.73
N ILE A 127 -4.85 0.26 6.29
CA ILE A 127 -4.26 0.99 5.16
C ILE A 127 -2.79 1.31 5.45
N SER A 128 -2.50 1.87 6.64
CA SER A 128 -1.13 2.25 7.02
C SER A 128 -0.22 1.03 7.10
N LYS A 129 -0.71 -0.07 7.67
CA LYS A 129 0.02 -1.34 7.75
C LYS A 129 0.34 -1.87 6.35
N TYR A 130 -0.63 -1.90 5.44
CA TYR A 130 -0.41 -2.38 4.08
C TYR A 130 0.75 -1.66 3.39
N TYR A 131 0.78 -0.33 3.42
CA TYR A 131 1.85 0.43 2.78
C TYR A 131 3.19 0.34 3.51
N ALA A 132 3.20 0.14 4.83
CA ALA A 132 4.41 -0.13 5.59
C ALA A 132 5.00 -1.51 5.25
N ASP A 133 4.16 -2.54 5.17
CA ASP A 133 4.57 -3.90 4.81
C ASP A 133 5.08 -3.95 3.36
N VAL A 134 4.42 -3.24 2.43
CA VAL A 134 4.91 -3.07 1.05
C VAL A 134 6.31 -2.45 1.03
N GLU A 135 6.56 -1.39 1.80
CA GLU A 135 7.87 -0.74 1.84
C GLU A 135 8.95 -1.69 2.39
N TYR A 136 8.59 -2.47 3.41
CA TYR A 136 9.47 -3.50 3.96
C TYR A 136 9.87 -4.53 2.90
N VAL A 137 8.89 -5.06 2.15
CA VAL A 137 9.15 -6.04 1.09
C VAL A 137 10.02 -5.45 -0.02
N ILE A 138 9.70 -4.24 -0.52
CA ILE A 138 10.53 -3.56 -1.53
C ILE A 138 11.96 -3.36 -1.04
N ARG A 139 12.15 -3.01 0.24
CA ARG A 139 13.49 -2.86 0.81
C ARG A 139 14.25 -4.18 0.83
N PHE A 140 13.58 -5.26 1.22
CA PHE A 140 14.16 -6.61 1.20
C PHE A 140 14.55 -7.02 -0.23
N GLU A 141 13.63 -6.88 -1.19
CA GLU A 141 13.89 -7.18 -2.60
C GLU A 141 15.12 -6.43 -3.12
N ASN A 142 15.25 -5.13 -2.83
CA ASN A 142 16.40 -4.34 -3.26
C ASN A 142 17.72 -4.84 -2.67
N VAL A 143 17.73 -5.22 -1.38
CA VAL A 143 18.92 -5.80 -0.75
C VAL A 143 19.27 -7.13 -1.40
N TYR A 144 18.28 -7.98 -1.65
CA TYR A 144 18.49 -9.28 -2.27
C TYR A 144 18.97 -9.15 -3.72
N ILE A 145 18.38 -8.26 -4.51
CA ILE A 145 18.79 -7.96 -5.88
C ILE A 145 20.26 -7.54 -5.90
N ASN A 146 20.64 -6.57 -5.06
CA ASN A 146 22.02 -6.08 -4.99
C ASN A 146 23.01 -7.18 -4.57
N ASN A 147 22.64 -8.00 -3.58
CA ASN A 147 23.47 -9.12 -3.14
C ASN A 147 23.57 -10.23 -4.19
N SER A 148 22.50 -10.52 -4.92
CA SER A 148 22.48 -11.56 -5.95
C SER A 148 23.37 -11.19 -7.13
N TYR A 149 23.31 -9.93 -7.59
CA TYR A 149 24.22 -9.44 -8.63
C TYR A 149 25.69 -9.50 -8.18
N SER A 150 25.99 -9.02 -6.97
CA SER A 150 27.36 -9.06 -6.41
C SER A 150 27.86 -10.50 -6.26
N ASN A 151 27.04 -11.39 -5.71
CA ASN A 151 27.41 -12.78 -5.48
C ASN A 151 27.55 -13.56 -6.78
N PHE A 152 26.73 -13.27 -7.80
CA PHE A 152 26.85 -13.87 -9.11
C PHE A 152 28.15 -13.41 -9.80
N GLU A 153 28.46 -12.12 -9.81
CA GLU A 153 29.72 -11.61 -10.37
C GLU A 153 30.94 -12.17 -9.61
N GLU A 154 30.89 -12.22 -8.28
CA GLU A 154 31.96 -12.77 -7.46
C GLU A 154 32.13 -14.28 -7.68
N PHE A 155 31.02 -15.02 -7.81
CA PHE A 155 31.00 -16.44 -8.14
C PHE A 155 31.62 -16.71 -9.52
N VAL A 156 31.20 -15.95 -10.54
CA VAL A 156 31.74 -16.03 -11.92
C VAL A 156 33.23 -15.67 -11.95
N THR A 157 33.65 -14.67 -11.17
CA THR A 157 35.04 -14.18 -11.16
C THR A 157 35.99 -15.10 -10.39
N ARG A 158 35.57 -15.65 -9.25
CA ARG A 158 36.40 -16.55 -8.43
C ARG A 158 36.44 -17.98 -8.95
N ASN A 159 35.36 -18.47 -9.54
CA ASN A 159 35.26 -19.85 -10.02
C ASN A 159 35.44 -19.92 -11.53
N ARG A 160 36.69 -19.72 -12.01
CA ARG A 160 37.08 -19.99 -13.42
C ARG A 160 36.80 -21.43 -13.90
N GLY A 161 36.27 -22.29 -13.04
CA GLY A 161 35.50 -23.48 -13.40
C GLY A 161 34.36 -23.63 -12.39
N TYR A 162 33.12 -23.63 -12.86
CA TYR A 162 31.93 -23.84 -12.04
C TYR A 162 32.03 -25.19 -11.33
N THR A 163 32.26 -25.21 -10.01
CA THR A 163 31.96 -26.43 -9.27
C THR A 163 30.44 -26.54 -9.23
N LEU A 164 29.93 -27.63 -9.81
CA LEU A 164 28.52 -28.01 -9.79
C LEU A 164 27.86 -27.82 -8.41
N GLU A 165 28.63 -28.05 -7.34
CA GLU A 165 28.21 -27.87 -5.95
C GLU A 165 27.99 -26.41 -5.55
N GLY A 166 28.89 -25.49 -5.92
CA GLY A 166 28.71 -24.06 -5.66
C GLY A 166 27.51 -23.48 -6.42
N LEU A 167 27.28 -23.98 -7.63
CA LEU A 167 26.15 -23.60 -8.47
C LEU A 167 24.82 -24.08 -7.88
N LYS A 168 24.75 -25.34 -7.42
CA LYS A 168 23.60 -25.87 -6.68
C LYS A 168 23.33 -25.06 -5.41
N GLY A 169 24.36 -24.61 -4.70
CA GLY A 169 24.22 -23.72 -3.55
C GLY A 169 23.55 -22.39 -3.89
N TYR A 170 23.99 -21.72 -4.97
CA TYR A 170 23.39 -20.47 -5.44
C TYR A 170 21.91 -20.64 -5.84
N LEU A 171 21.60 -21.66 -6.65
CA LEU A 171 20.22 -21.92 -7.07
C LEU A 171 19.30 -22.27 -5.90
N ASN A 172 19.79 -23.00 -4.90
CA ASN A 172 19.05 -23.27 -3.67
C ASN A 172 18.78 -21.98 -2.87
N SER A 173 19.75 -21.06 -2.76
CA SER A 173 19.50 -19.77 -2.10
C SER A 173 18.44 -18.93 -2.83
N MET A 174 18.46 -18.96 -4.17
CA MET A 174 17.47 -18.30 -5.03
C MET A 174 16.07 -18.89 -4.84
N LYS A 175 15.98 -20.22 -4.76
CA LYS A 175 14.72 -20.92 -4.49
C LYS A 175 14.16 -20.52 -3.11
N SER A 176 14.97 -20.59 -2.06
CA SER A 176 14.52 -20.24 -0.70
C SER A 176 14.09 -18.77 -0.59
N ALA A 177 14.74 -17.85 -1.30
CA ALA A 177 14.31 -16.45 -1.34
C ALA A 177 12.93 -16.28 -1.97
N SER A 178 12.68 -16.94 -3.10
CA SER A 178 11.37 -16.92 -3.77
C SER A 178 10.24 -17.53 -2.98
N GLU A 179 10.53 -18.58 -2.21
CA GLU A 179 9.55 -19.19 -1.30
C GLU A 179 9.15 -18.21 -0.20
N ASN A 180 10.11 -17.51 0.41
CA ASN A 180 9.84 -16.49 1.44
C ASN A 180 9.07 -15.29 0.87
N GLU A 181 9.47 -14.78 -0.30
CA GLU A 181 8.79 -13.65 -0.96
C GLU A 181 7.34 -13.98 -1.32
N SER A 182 7.10 -15.22 -1.77
CA SER A 182 5.75 -15.69 -2.08
C SER A 182 4.80 -15.63 -0.89
N ASP A 183 5.30 -15.83 0.33
CA ASP A 183 4.47 -15.74 1.53
C ASP A 183 4.15 -14.28 1.89
N TRP A 184 5.13 -13.36 1.80
CA TRP A 184 4.84 -11.92 1.96
C TRP A 184 3.84 -11.40 0.93
N TYR A 185 3.94 -11.84 -0.33
CA TYR A 185 2.98 -11.43 -1.36
C TYR A 185 1.56 -11.93 -1.05
N LYS A 186 1.39 -13.14 -0.51
CA LYS A 186 0.08 -13.64 -0.06
C LYS A 186 -0.49 -12.79 1.06
N GLU A 187 0.31 -12.51 2.10
CA GLU A 187 -0.11 -11.66 3.23
C GLU A 187 -0.53 -10.26 2.75
N LEU A 188 0.24 -9.66 1.84
CA LEU A 188 -0.09 -8.37 1.24
C LEU A 188 -1.39 -8.42 0.42
N ILE A 189 -1.63 -9.48 -0.34
CA ILE A 189 -2.87 -9.67 -1.10
C ILE A 189 -4.07 -9.82 -0.17
N GLU A 190 -3.96 -10.62 0.89
CA GLU A 190 -5.04 -10.80 1.88
C GLU A 190 -5.41 -9.49 2.57
N LEU A 191 -4.39 -8.71 2.98
CA LEU A 191 -4.60 -7.41 3.58
C LEU A 191 -5.22 -6.41 2.59
N ASN A 192 -4.74 -6.39 1.34
CA ASN A 192 -5.29 -5.58 0.26
C ASN A 192 -6.77 -5.91 0.01
N GLU A 193 -7.14 -7.19 -0.06
CA GLU A 193 -8.53 -7.62 -0.25
C GLU A 193 -9.43 -7.20 0.92
N SER A 194 -8.93 -7.35 2.15
CA SER A 194 -9.61 -6.92 3.37
C SER A 194 -9.91 -5.42 3.36
N ILE A 195 -8.92 -4.59 3.01
CA ILE A 195 -9.07 -3.14 2.88
C ILE A 195 -10.05 -2.81 1.75
N THR A 196 -9.86 -3.41 0.58
CA THR A 196 -10.72 -3.19 -0.60
C THR A 196 -12.19 -3.47 -0.29
N LYS A 197 -12.48 -4.54 0.46
CA LYS A 197 -13.84 -4.85 0.91
C LYS A 197 -14.42 -3.76 1.79
N LYS A 198 -13.67 -3.32 2.82
CA LYS A 198 -14.09 -2.24 3.73
C LYS A 198 -14.37 -0.94 2.97
N LEU A 199 -13.50 -0.56 2.02
CA LEU A 199 -13.67 0.63 1.19
C LEU A 199 -14.90 0.55 0.27
N LYS A 200 -15.16 -0.61 -0.35
CA LYS A 200 -16.37 -0.81 -1.17
C LYS A 200 -17.65 -0.70 -0.36
N ASP A 201 -17.64 -1.14 0.90
CA ASP A 201 -18.81 -1.04 1.77
C ASP A 201 -19.07 0.40 2.24
N LEU A 202 -18.06 1.27 2.24
CA LEU A 202 -18.24 2.71 2.47
C LEU A 202 -18.94 3.40 1.29
N LEU A 203 -18.66 3.01 0.05
CA LEU A 203 -19.28 3.60 -1.15
C LEU A 203 -20.74 3.19 -1.37
N LYS A 204 -21.23 2.17 -0.66
CA LYS A 204 -22.62 1.70 -0.76
C LYS A 204 -23.58 2.41 0.19
N LYS A 205 -23.05 3.19 1.14
CA LYS A 205 -23.82 3.97 2.12
C LYS A 205 -24.07 5.38 1.59
#